data_AF-A0A9E2FX88-F1
#
_entry.id   AF-A0A9E2FX88-F1
#
_cell.length_a   1.000
_cell.length_b   1.000
_cell.length_c   1.000
_cell.angle_alpha   90.00
_cell.angle_beta   90.00
_cell.angle_gamma   90.00
#
_symmetry.space_group_name_H-M   'P 1'
#
loop_
_entity.id
_entity.type
_entity.pdbx_description
1 polymer ?
#
loop_
_entity_poly.entity_id
_entity_poly.type
_entity_poly.pdbx_seq_one_letter_code
_entity_poly.pdbx_strand_id
1 'polypeptide(L)'
;MKKDINWTRILHITGVVLLVAGAIDPLEGSVLILVGSAMLALSLYLKKDQQWKLFGYLLLAIVIGVGALFYLSSLGGFGGTSALSWWWGLFIVPYPLAWLVAIIFLIRRATRKKKLAGT
;
A
#
# COMPACT_ATOMS: atom_id res chain seq x y z
N MET A 1 16.25 12.94 -30.64
CA MET A 1 15.78 13.34 -29.29
C MET A 1 15.39 12.06 -28.54
N LYS A 2 16.29 11.47 -27.74
CA LYS A 2 15.92 10.33 -26.88
C LYS A 2 14.94 10.89 -25.85
N LYS A 3 13.70 10.42 -25.89
CA LYS A 3 12.68 10.80 -24.92
C LYS A 3 13.14 10.20 -23.60
N ASP A 4 13.77 11.00 -22.73
CA ASP A 4 14.24 10.53 -21.44
C ASP A 4 13.05 9.97 -20.68
N ILE A 5 13.00 8.64 -20.60
CA ILE A 5 11.91 7.93 -19.95
C ILE A 5 11.98 8.30 -18.49
N ASN A 6 10.94 8.99 -18.00
CA ASN A 6 10.86 9.34 -16.61
C ASN A 6 10.45 8.09 -15.80
N TRP A 7 11.42 7.22 -15.54
CA TRP A 7 11.29 5.96 -14.80
C TRP A 7 10.53 6.14 -13.49
N THR A 8 10.77 7.25 -12.77
CA THR A 8 10.08 7.53 -11.51
C THR A 8 8.57 7.76 -11.69
N ARG A 9 8.14 8.31 -12.84
CA ARG A 9 6.72 8.49 -13.18
C ARG A 9 6.06 7.16 -13.52
N ILE A 10 6.73 6.31 -14.29
CA ILE A 10 6.24 4.95 -14.62
C ILE A 10 6.08 4.16 -13.32
N LEU A 11 7.12 4.13 -12.49
CA LEU A 11 7.11 3.45 -11.19
C LEU A 11 5.94 3.92 -10.31
N HIS A 12 5.65 5.23 -10.31
CA HIS A 12 4.53 5.79 -9.57
C HIS A 12 3.18 5.29 -10.10
N ILE A 13 2.96 5.39 -11.41
CA ILE A 13 1.68 5.01 -12.04
C ILE A 13 1.43 3.52 -11.84
N THR A 14 2.43 2.68 -12.12
CA THR A 14 2.33 1.23 -11.91
C THR A 14 2.07 0.90 -10.45
N GLY A 15 2.74 1.59 -9.51
CA GLY A 15 2.49 1.43 -8.08
C GLY A 15 1.05 1.76 -7.67
N VAL A 16 0.47 2.86 -8.19
CA VAL A 16 -0.94 3.20 -7.97
C VAL A 16 -1.87 2.11 -8.53
N VAL A 17 -1.63 1.67 -9.77
CA VAL A 17 -2.47 0.65 -10.42
C VAL A 17 -2.46 -0.66 -9.64
N LEU A 18 -1.28 -1.14 -9.24
CA LEU A 18 -1.16 -2.37 -8.45
C LEU A 18 -1.86 -2.25 -7.09
N LEU A 19 -1.69 -1.11 -6.41
CA LEU A 19 -2.33 -0.88 -5.13
C LEU A 19 -3.86 -0.86 -5.25
N VAL A 20 -4.42 -0.20 -6.27
CA VAL A 20 -5.87 -0.16 -6.50
C VAL A 20 -6.39 -1.52 -6.95
N ALA A 21 -5.69 -2.22 -7.84
CA ALA A 21 -6.08 -3.55 -8.31
C ALA A 21 -6.10 -4.55 -7.15
N GLY A 22 -5.07 -4.55 -6.30
CA GLY A 22 -5.03 -5.40 -5.11
C GLY A 22 -6.05 -5.01 -4.03
N ALA A 23 -6.57 -3.77 -4.04
CA ALA A 23 -7.62 -3.35 -3.11
C ALA A 23 -9.03 -3.82 -3.51
N ILE A 24 -9.22 -4.37 -4.72
CA ILE A 24 -10.49 -4.96 -5.15
C ILE A 24 -10.79 -6.23 -4.32
N ASP A 25 -9.77 -7.06 -4.11
CA ASP A 25 -9.78 -8.16 -3.15
C ASP A 25 -8.53 -8.05 -2.26
N PRO A 26 -8.64 -7.41 -1.08
CA PRO A 26 -7.49 -7.22 -0.21
C PRO A 26 -6.88 -8.51 0.34
N LEU A 27 -7.61 -9.62 0.40
CA LEU A 27 -7.05 -10.85 0.96
C LEU A 27 -6.12 -11.52 -0.05
N GLU A 28 -6.60 -11.76 -1.27
CA GLU A 28 -5.81 -12.35 -2.36
C GLU A 28 -4.84 -11.33 -2.96
N GLY A 29 -5.28 -10.08 -3.09
CA GLY A 29 -4.53 -8.94 -3.62
C GLY A 29 -3.54 -8.32 -2.65
N SER A 30 -3.35 -8.90 -1.46
CA SER A 30 -2.40 -8.43 -0.44
C SER A 30 -0.97 -8.28 -0.97
N VAL A 31 -0.53 -9.22 -1.80
CA VAL A 31 0.79 -9.17 -2.47
C VAL A 31 0.86 -8.01 -3.47
N LEU A 32 -0.21 -7.77 -4.25
CA LEU A 32 -0.28 -6.64 -5.18
C LEU A 32 -0.24 -5.30 -4.44
N ILE A 33 -0.95 -5.19 -3.31
CA ILE A 33 -0.91 -3.99 -2.46
C ILE A 33 0.49 -3.78 -1.89
N LEU A 34 1.16 -4.83 -1.41
CA LEU A 34 2.52 -4.74 -0.88
C LEU A 34 3.51 -4.26 -1.95
N VAL A 35 3.49 -4.88 -3.13
CA VAL A 35 4.37 -4.49 -4.25
C VAL A 35 4.03 -3.09 -4.74
N GLY A 36 2.75 -2.77 -4.93
CA GLY A 36 2.31 -1.44 -5.34
C GLY A 36 2.71 -0.34 -4.36
N SER A 37 2.58 -0.60 -3.06
CA SER A 37 2.99 0.31 -1.99
C SER A 37 4.51 0.49 -1.94
N ALA A 38 5.28 -0.58 -2.16
CA ALA A 38 6.74 -0.52 -2.24
C ALA A 38 7.20 0.33 -3.43
N MET A 39 6.58 0.13 -4.60
CA MET A 39 6.86 0.95 -5.79
C MET A 39 6.51 2.43 -5.58
N LEU A 40 5.41 2.72 -4.89
CA LEU A 40 5.03 4.08 -4.53
C LEU A 40 6.02 4.73 -3.57
N ALA A 41 6.39 4.04 -2.50
CA ALA A 41 7.37 4.51 -1.52
C ALA A 41 8.72 4.77 -2.20
N LEU A 42 9.19 3.85 -3.05
CA LEU A 42 10.43 3.99 -3.80
C LEU A 42 10.37 5.16 -4.78
N SER A 43 9.27 5.32 -5.52
CA SER A 43 9.07 6.46 -6.43
C SER A 43 9.14 7.81 -5.70
N LEU A 44 8.53 7.91 -4.52
CA LEU A 44 8.55 9.13 -3.69
C LEU A 44 9.92 9.40 -3.09
N TYR A 45 10.61 8.36 -2.64
CA TYR A 45 11.97 8.44 -2.12
C TYR A 45 12.94 8.96 -3.20
N LEU A 46 12.87 8.40 -4.42
CA LEU A 46 13.69 8.84 -5.56
C LEU A 46 13.41 10.30 -5.95
N LYS A 47 12.17 10.77 -5.78
CA LYS A 47 11.80 12.18 -6.02
C LYS A 47 12.17 13.12 -4.88
N LYS A 48 12.76 12.62 -3.78
CA LYS A 48 13.02 13.37 -2.53
C LYS A 48 11.79 14.14 -2.03
N ASP A 49 10.61 13.58 -2.26
CA ASP A 49 9.35 14.21 -1.88
C ASP A 49 9.17 14.11 -0.36
N GLN A 50 8.82 15.20 0.32
CA GLN A 50 8.69 15.22 1.80
C GLN A 50 7.74 14.14 2.35
N GLN A 51 6.83 13.60 1.52
CA GLN A 51 5.93 12.50 1.87
C GLN A 51 6.56 11.10 1.83
N TRP A 52 7.84 10.95 1.46
CA TRP A 52 8.50 9.64 1.36
C TRP A 52 8.49 8.88 2.69
N LYS A 53 8.64 9.58 3.81
CA LYS A 53 8.61 8.98 5.16
C LYS A 53 7.24 8.37 5.47
N LEU A 54 6.17 9.10 5.15
CA LEU A 54 4.80 8.63 5.37
C LEU A 54 4.55 7.32 4.61
N PHE A 55 4.86 7.28 3.31
CA PHE A 55 4.69 6.07 2.51
C PHE A 55 5.62 4.93 2.96
N GLY A 56 6.79 5.25 3.51
CA GLY A 56 7.65 4.26 4.17
C GLY A 56 7.02 3.63 5.40
N TYR A 57 6.40 4.43 6.28
CA TYR A 57 5.67 3.91 7.44
C TYR A 57 4.44 3.09 7.04
N LEU A 58 3.69 3.53 6.02
CA LEU A 58 2.57 2.76 5.47
C LEU A 58 3.03 1.43 4.88
N LEU A 59 4.15 1.42 4.14
CA LEU A 59 4.74 0.18 3.63
C LEU A 59 5.11 -0.77 4.76
N LEU A 60 5.76 -0.27 5.82
CA LEU A 60 6.13 -1.08 6.97
C LEU A 60 4.89 -1.71 7.64
N ALA A 61 3.83 -0.92 7.84
CA ALA A 61 2.57 -1.41 8.38
C ALA A 61 1.90 -2.47 7.48
N ILE A 62 1.97 -2.31 6.15
CA ILE A 62 1.50 -3.31 5.19
C ILE A 62 2.33 -4.59 5.29
N VAL A 63 3.66 -4.50 5.33
CA VAL A 63 4.55 -5.67 5.45
C VAL A 63 4.25 -6.44 6.73
N ILE A 64 4.10 -5.75 7.86
CA ILE A 64 3.76 -6.38 9.14
C ILE A 64 2.38 -7.05 9.07
N GLY A 65 1.35 -6.34 8.60
CA GLY A 65 -0.01 -6.87 8.57
C GLY A 65 -0.20 -8.01 7.55
N VAL A 66 0.44 -7.93 6.38
CA VAL A 66 0.47 -9.02 5.40
C VAL A 66 1.25 -10.21 5.95
N GLY A 67 2.42 -9.98 6.55
CA GLY A 67 3.20 -11.04 7.20
C GLY A 67 2.40 -11.76 8.29
N ALA A 68 1.69 -11.00 9.13
CA ALA A 68 0.80 -11.56 10.15
C ALA A 68 -0.37 -12.34 9.53
N LEU A 69 -0.98 -11.84 8.45
CA LEU A 69 -2.06 -12.51 7.74
C LEU A 69 -1.61 -13.86 7.19
N PHE A 70 -0.46 -13.92 6.51
CA PHE A 70 0.08 -15.18 5.98
C PHE A 70 0.50 -16.14 7.10
N TYR A 71 1.11 -15.64 8.17
CA TYR A 71 1.51 -16.44 9.33
C TYR A 71 0.30 -17.05 10.05
N LEU A 72 -0.74 -16.26 10.31
CA LEU A 72 -1.96 -16.78 10.95
C LEU A 72 -2.71 -17.74 10.02
N SER A 73 -2.70 -17.49 8.71
CA SER A 73 -3.27 -18.42 7.74
C SER A 73 -2.54 -19.76 7.70
N SER A 74 -1.21 -19.77 7.85
CA SER A 74 -0.44 -21.03 7.86
C SER A 74 -0.66 -21.86 9.12
N LEU A 75 -1.06 -21.24 10.23
CA LEU A 75 -1.43 -21.91 11.48
C LEU A 75 -2.89 -22.42 11.49
N GLY A 76 -3.61 -22.32 10.37
CA GLY A 76 -5.01 -22.73 10.26
C GLY A 76 -6.02 -21.64 10.66
N GLY A 77 -5.60 -20.38 10.63
CA GLY A 77 -6.47 -19.22 10.90
C GLY A 77 -6.65 -18.92 12.40
N PHE A 78 -7.57 -18.01 12.69
CA PHE A 78 -7.89 -17.55 14.04
C PHE A 78 -9.41 -17.46 14.22
N GLY A 79 -9.87 -17.70 15.45
CA GLY A 79 -11.30 -17.72 15.79
C GLY A 79 -12.00 -19.06 15.50
N GLY A 80 -13.23 -19.20 16.01
CA GLY A 80 -14.04 -20.41 15.81
C GLY A 80 -13.41 -21.66 16.43
N THR A 81 -13.16 -22.67 15.60
CA THR A 81 -12.54 -23.96 15.99
C THR A 81 -11.01 -23.95 15.93
N SER A 82 -10.39 -22.84 15.51
CA SER A 82 -8.92 -22.73 15.43
C SER A 82 -8.28 -22.59 16.82
N ALA A 83 -7.03 -23.04 16.95
CA ALA A 83 -6.29 -22.97 18.21
C ALA A 83 -5.97 -21.52 18.65
N LEU A 84 -6.03 -20.55 17.74
CA LEU A 84 -5.71 -19.14 17.99
C LEU A 84 -6.97 -18.31 18.30
N SER A 85 -6.88 -17.49 19.34
CA SER A 85 -7.96 -16.58 19.76
C SER A 85 -8.16 -15.42 18.78
N TRP A 86 -9.34 -14.80 18.82
CA TRP A 86 -9.69 -13.63 17.99
C TRP A 86 -8.74 -12.44 18.13
N TRP A 87 -8.04 -12.31 19.25
CA TRP A 87 -7.08 -11.23 19.50
C TRP A 87 -5.89 -11.24 18.53
N TRP A 88 -5.54 -12.41 17.99
CA TRP A 88 -4.49 -12.51 16.99
C TRP A 88 -4.86 -11.77 15.68
N GLY A 89 -6.15 -11.65 15.38
CA GLY A 89 -6.63 -10.83 14.25
C GLY A 89 -6.25 -9.35 14.36
N LEU A 90 -5.96 -8.84 15.56
CA LEU A 90 -5.52 -7.45 15.75
C LEU A 90 -4.18 -7.16 15.05
N PHE A 91 -3.31 -8.17 14.90
CA PHE A 91 -2.04 -8.02 14.18
C PHE A 91 -2.22 -7.83 12.67
N ILE A 92 -3.40 -8.15 12.12
CA ILE A 92 -3.73 -7.93 10.71
C ILE A 92 -4.15 -6.47 10.49
N VAL A 93 -4.75 -5.80 11.48
CA VAL A 93 -5.31 -4.43 11.38
C VAL A 93 -4.37 -3.36 10.79
N PRO A 94 -3.04 -3.37 11.03
CA PRO A 94 -2.12 -2.46 10.34
C PRO A 94 -2.21 -2.52 8.81
N TYR A 95 -2.50 -3.69 8.23
CA TYR A 95 -2.62 -3.87 6.78
C TYR A 95 -3.79 -3.06 6.17
N PRO A 96 -5.07 -3.28 6.56
CA PRO A 96 -6.19 -2.52 6.03
C PRO A 96 -6.10 -1.03 6.31
N LEU A 97 -5.65 -0.65 7.51
CA LEU A 97 -5.46 0.77 7.83
C LEU A 97 -4.44 1.42 6.88
N ALA A 98 -3.31 0.77 6.64
CA ALA A 98 -2.22 1.39 5.90
C ALA A 98 -2.58 1.59 4.42
N TRP A 99 -3.18 0.61 3.74
CA TRP A 99 -3.55 0.80 2.33
C TRP A 99 -4.71 1.77 2.15
N LEU A 100 -5.68 1.82 3.07
CA LEU A 100 -6.75 2.83 3.05
C LEU A 100 -6.19 4.24 3.15
N VAL A 101 -5.27 4.48 4.11
CA VAL A 101 -4.59 5.77 4.25
C VAL A 101 -3.79 6.11 3.00
N ALA A 102 -3.10 5.13 2.39
CA ALA A 102 -2.37 5.34 1.15
C ALA A 102 -3.30 5.83 0.01
N ILE A 103 -4.45 5.19 -0.18
CA ILE A 103 -5.46 5.59 -1.18
C ILE A 103 -5.97 7.01 -0.91
N ILE A 104 -6.35 7.33 0.34
CA ILE A 104 -6.84 8.67 0.72
C ILE A 104 -5.80 9.74 0.38
N PHE A 105 -4.53 9.50 0.70
CA PHE A 105 -3.45 10.43 0.37
C PHE A 105 -3.23 10.59 -1.13
N LEU A 106 -3.32 9.51 -1.91
CA LEU A 106 -3.23 9.56 -3.36
C LEU A 106 -4.37 10.38 -3.97
N ILE A 107 -5.62 10.15 -3.53
CA ILE A 107 -6.79 10.91 -3.96
C ILE A 107 -6.63 12.39 -3.61
N ARG A 108 -6.25 12.71 -2.37
CA ARG A 108 -6.04 14.10 -1.92
C ARG A 108 -4.95 14.81 -2.73
N ARG A 109 -3.90 14.09 -3.11
CA ARG A 109 -2.83 14.63 -3.95
C ARG A 109 -3.32 14.90 -5.38
N ALA A 110 -4.12 14.01 -5.94
CA ALA A 110 -4.70 14.18 -7.27
C ALA A 110 -5.66 15.37 -7.33
N THR A 111 -6.52 15.54 -6.34
CA THR A 111 -7.49 16.65 -6.29
C THR A 111 -6.83 18.01 -6.07
N ARG A 112 -5.81 18.10 -5.20
CA ARG A 112 -5.04 19.36 -4.99
C ARG A 112 -4.33 19.83 -6.24
N LYS A 113 -3.71 18.91 -7.01
CA LYS A 113 -3.07 19.27 -8.28
C LYS A 113 -4.07 19.83 -9.30
N LYS A 114 -5.26 19.23 -9.38
CA LYS A 114 -6.32 19.69 -10.28
C LYS A 114 -6.79 21.11 -9.95
N LYS A 115 -6.90 21.46 -8.66
CA LYS A 115 -7.31 22.80 -8.20
C LYS A 115 -6.31 23.90 -8.62
N LEU A 116 -5.01 23.60 -8.61
CA LEU A 116 -3.95 24.55 -8.98
C LEU A 116 -3.76 24.73 -10.49
N ALA A 117 -4.29 23.81 -11.31
CA ALA A 117 -4.19 23.87 -12.77
C ALA A 117 -5.43 24.51 -13.43
N GLY A 118 -6.47 24.83 -12.65
CA GLY A 118 -7.71 25.44 -13.12
C GLY A 118 -7.93 26.88 -12.64
N THR A 119 -6.87 27.52 -12.14
CA THR A 119 -6.79 28.95 -11.76
C THR A 119 -5.67 29.59 -12.54
#